data_AF-A0A9Q8SWA6-F1
#
_entry.id   AF-A0A9Q8SWA6-F1
#
_cell.length_a   1.000
_cell.length_b   1.000
_cell.length_c   1.000
_cell.angle_alpha   90.00
_cell.angle_beta   90.00
_cell.angle_gamma   90.00
#
_symmetry.space_group_name_H-M   'P 1'
#
loop_
_entity.id
_entity.type
_entity.pdbx_description
1 polymer ?
#
loop_
_entity_poly.entity_id
_entity_poly.type
_entity_poly.pdbx_seq_one_letter_code
_entity_poly.pdbx_strand_id
1 'polypeptide(L)'
;MEIKVPQHEAEKLMLQSPDTTKLRHWSKLYSAEPHLAGDLAHAERIRDLWISYGIPAALEEYQVLQNFPKSQALHLLAPDGQIGFEASLTEDEVSEDPTSSPRNGLPAFHGFSANGEICAELVYANFGELKDFELLKSHGISVKGKIVICKYAKVFRGLKVRAAEQYGAAAVILYNDPQEDGEYTVENGYEPYPHGPARHPKIIQRGSVDYFSVAVGDPTTPGYPSLPDTDLERQDPGHATPRIPSLPISYADAIPFLQALNGHGLIPSQIAGEHSDWKGCLPAVDYCTGPSQARVFLSNQGEQF
;
A
#
# COMPACT_ATOMS: atom_id res chain seq x y z
N MET A 1 20.42 -11.37 44.24
CA MET A 1 21.88 -11.54 44.10
C MET A 1 22.20 -11.09 42.68
N GLU A 2 22.79 -9.90 42.50
CA GLU A 2 23.17 -9.44 41.15
C GLU A 2 24.30 -10.32 40.62
N ILE A 3 24.04 -11.03 39.53
CA ILE A 3 25.07 -11.78 38.82
C ILE A 3 25.90 -10.76 38.04
N LYS A 4 27.13 -10.49 38.50
CA LYS A 4 28.08 -9.65 37.77
C LYS A 4 28.82 -10.52 36.75
N VAL A 5 28.43 -10.41 35.48
CA VAL A 5 29.12 -11.03 34.35
C VAL A 5 30.15 -10.03 33.80
N PRO A 6 31.44 -10.42 33.61
CA PRO A 6 32.41 -9.58 32.93
C PRO A 6 31.93 -9.18 31.53
N GLN A 7 32.17 -7.93 31.12
CA GLN A 7 31.73 -7.42 29.81
C GLN A 7 32.11 -8.34 28.65
N HIS A 8 33.35 -8.82 28.59
CA HIS A 8 33.83 -9.69 27.51
C HIS A 8 33.08 -11.03 27.45
N GLU A 9 32.63 -11.57 28.59
CA GLU A 9 31.83 -12.79 28.62
C GLU A 9 30.40 -12.53 28.14
N ALA A 10 29.82 -11.39 28.51
CA ALA A 10 28.51 -10.96 28.03
C ALA A 10 28.52 -10.71 26.52
N GLU A 11 29.54 -10.03 25.98
CA GLU A 11 29.74 -9.80 24.55
C GLU A 11 29.89 -11.12 23.79
N LYS A 12 30.73 -12.02 24.30
CA LYS A 12 30.91 -13.36 23.71
C LYS A 12 29.60 -14.12 23.68
N LEU A 13 28.83 -14.10 24.77
CA LEU A 13 27.50 -14.73 24.82
C LEU A 13 26.56 -14.12 23.79
N MET A 14 26.47 -12.79 23.70
CA MET A 14 25.61 -12.10 22.73
C MET A 14 25.97 -12.43 21.28
N LEU A 15 27.27 -12.48 20.95
CA LEU A 15 27.72 -12.82 19.60
C LEU A 15 27.51 -14.30 19.24
N GLN A 16 27.49 -15.19 20.24
CA GLN A 16 27.31 -16.63 20.05
C GLN A 16 25.86 -17.10 20.20
N SER A 17 24.95 -16.23 20.66
CA SER A 17 23.54 -16.55 20.90
C SER A 17 22.69 -16.69 19.64
N PRO A 18 22.88 -15.88 18.57
CA PRO A 18 22.13 -16.04 17.32
C PRO A 18 22.37 -17.42 16.71
N ASP A 19 21.29 -18.18 16.57
CA ASP A 19 21.30 -19.52 15.99
C ASP A 19 20.32 -19.58 14.82
N THR A 20 20.79 -20.05 13.67
CA THR A 20 19.99 -20.05 12.43
C THR A 20 18.78 -20.98 12.50
N THR A 21 18.84 -22.05 13.31
CA THR A 21 17.71 -22.96 13.52
C THR A 21 16.61 -22.26 14.31
N LYS A 22 16.98 -21.55 15.39
CA LYS A 22 16.05 -20.72 16.18
C LYS A 22 15.46 -19.59 15.35
N LEU A 23 16.27 -18.88 14.57
CA LEU A 23 15.78 -17.79 13.70
C LEU A 23 14.74 -18.29 12.69
N ARG A 24 14.98 -19.43 12.03
CA ARG A 24 13.99 -20.05 11.13
C ARG A 24 12.73 -20.46 11.86
N HIS A 25 12.86 -21.03 13.06
CA HIS A 25 11.71 -21.42 13.88
C HIS A 25 10.83 -20.20 14.22
N TRP A 26 11.43 -19.12 14.71
CA TRP A 26 10.68 -17.90 15.07
C TRP A 26 10.07 -17.21 13.86
N SER A 27 10.80 -17.14 12.74
CA SER A 27 10.25 -16.60 11.50
C SER A 27 8.99 -17.37 11.08
N LYS A 28 9.05 -18.71 11.10
CA LYS A 28 7.89 -19.54 10.74
C LYS A 28 6.74 -19.41 11.74
N LEU A 29 7.03 -19.31 13.04
CA LEU A 29 6.00 -19.17 14.07
C LEU A 29 5.25 -17.84 13.94
N TYR A 30 5.98 -16.73 13.80
CA TYR A 30 5.37 -15.40 13.74
C TYR A 30 4.68 -15.12 12.41
N SER A 31 5.12 -15.75 11.30
CA SER A 31 4.51 -15.57 9.97
C SER A 31 3.50 -16.64 9.58
N ALA A 32 3.08 -17.51 10.50
CA ALA A 32 2.21 -18.64 10.18
C ALA A 32 0.76 -18.22 9.89
N GLU A 33 0.31 -17.12 10.48
CA GLU A 33 -1.05 -16.61 10.41
C GLU A 33 -1.02 -15.10 10.24
N PRO A 34 -1.99 -14.51 9.51
CA PRO A 34 -2.14 -13.06 9.46
C PRO A 34 -2.46 -12.49 10.85
N HIS A 35 -1.79 -11.39 11.18
CA HIS A 35 -1.82 -10.75 12.50
C HIS A 35 -1.99 -9.24 12.33
N LEU A 36 -3.15 -8.84 11.81
CA LEU A 36 -3.46 -7.43 11.55
C LEU A 36 -3.51 -6.64 12.86
N ALA A 37 -3.25 -5.33 12.78
CA ALA A 37 -3.39 -4.45 13.94
C ALA A 37 -4.82 -4.57 14.52
N GLY A 38 -4.92 -4.68 15.85
CA GLY A 38 -6.18 -4.94 16.55
C GLY A 38 -6.44 -6.42 16.89
N ASP A 39 -5.56 -7.35 16.51
CA ASP A 39 -5.68 -8.77 16.89
C ASP A 39 -5.24 -9.03 18.34
N LEU A 40 -6.18 -8.94 19.28
CA LEU A 40 -5.95 -9.22 20.69
C LEU A 40 -5.49 -10.66 20.93
N ALA A 41 -6.05 -11.64 20.23
CA ALA A 41 -5.70 -13.04 20.42
C ALA A 41 -4.24 -13.29 20.04
N HIS A 42 -3.75 -12.67 18.96
CA HIS A 42 -2.33 -12.72 18.62
C HIS A 42 -1.47 -12.07 19.71
N ALA A 43 -1.84 -10.88 20.20
CA ALA A 43 -1.09 -10.20 21.26
C ALA A 43 -0.98 -11.06 22.54
N GLU A 44 -2.07 -11.71 22.96
CA GLU A 44 -2.07 -12.63 24.10
C GLU A 44 -1.16 -13.84 23.87
N ARG A 45 -1.19 -14.45 22.68
CA ARG A 45 -0.29 -15.56 22.32
C ARG A 45 1.18 -15.15 22.45
N ILE A 46 1.56 -13.96 21.97
CA ILE A 46 2.94 -13.47 22.05
C ILE A 46 3.35 -13.16 23.50
N ARG A 47 2.46 -12.55 24.31
CA ARG A 47 2.70 -12.32 25.74
C ARG A 47 3.00 -13.65 26.44
N ASP A 48 2.14 -14.65 26.27
CA ASP A 48 2.27 -15.93 26.94
C ASP A 48 3.54 -16.67 26.50
N LEU A 49 3.93 -16.52 25.23
CA LEU A 49 5.19 -17.03 24.69
C LEU A 49 6.41 -16.42 25.41
N TRP A 50 6.41 -15.11 25.63
CA TRP A 50 7.49 -14.43 26.37
C TRP A 50 7.55 -14.86 27.83
N ILE A 51 6.39 -14.97 28.49
CA ILE A 51 6.30 -15.49 29.86
C ILE A 51 6.89 -16.91 29.94
N SER A 52 6.63 -17.74 28.93
CA SER A 52 7.19 -19.10 28.86
C SER A 52 8.72 -19.13 28.78
N TYR A 53 9.36 -18.05 28.30
CA TYR A 53 10.83 -17.88 28.30
C TYR A 53 11.38 -17.29 29.60
N GLY A 54 10.52 -17.02 30.58
CA GLY A 54 10.89 -16.34 31.82
C GLY A 54 11.04 -14.83 31.66
N ILE A 55 10.51 -14.24 30.58
CA ILE A 55 10.45 -12.78 30.39
C ILE A 55 9.12 -12.28 30.94
N PRO A 56 9.10 -11.43 32.00
CA PRO A 56 7.88 -10.78 32.45
C PRO A 56 7.28 -9.93 31.32
N ALA A 57 6.03 -10.19 30.96
CA ALA A 57 5.33 -9.48 29.88
C ALA A 57 3.87 -9.19 30.29
N ALA A 58 3.36 -8.05 29.84
CA ALA A 58 1.98 -7.60 30.02
C ALA A 58 1.49 -6.93 28.73
N LEU A 59 0.16 -6.82 28.56
CA LEU A 59 -0.45 -6.06 27.47
C LEU A 59 -0.80 -4.66 27.97
N GLU A 60 -0.58 -3.68 27.11
CA GLU A 60 -1.02 -2.29 27.29
C GLU A 60 -1.96 -1.95 26.14
N GLU A 61 -3.17 -1.49 26.47
CA GLU A 61 -4.22 -1.23 25.49
C GLU A 61 -4.31 0.26 25.14
N TYR A 62 -4.48 0.55 23.86
CA TYR A 62 -4.80 1.87 23.33
C TYR A 62 -5.93 1.73 22.32
N GLN A 63 -6.98 2.54 22.48
CA GLN A 63 -8.11 2.61 21.56
C GLN A 63 -7.79 3.62 20.46
N VAL A 64 -7.14 3.16 19.39
CA VAL A 64 -6.70 4.03 18.29
C VAL A 64 -7.68 3.98 17.12
N LEU A 65 -7.88 5.10 16.43
CA LEU A 65 -8.67 5.09 15.20
C LEU A 65 -8.02 4.17 14.16
N GLN A 66 -8.79 3.19 13.67
CA GLN A 66 -8.44 2.39 12.51
C GLN A 66 -9.61 2.29 11.54
N ASN A 67 -9.34 1.82 10.32
CA ASN A 67 -10.40 1.43 9.40
C ASN A 67 -10.04 0.14 8.66
N PHE A 68 -11.08 -0.64 8.35
CA PHE A 68 -10.96 -1.89 7.64
C PHE A 68 -11.85 -1.89 6.39
N PRO A 69 -11.48 -2.66 5.35
CA PRO A 69 -12.25 -2.73 4.12
C PRO A 69 -13.65 -3.32 4.37
N LYS A 70 -14.66 -2.69 3.77
CA LYS A 70 -16.05 -3.19 3.71
C LYS A 70 -16.45 -3.63 2.30
N SER A 71 -16.17 -2.81 1.30
CA SER A 71 -16.36 -3.17 -0.11
C SER A 71 -15.49 -2.31 -1.03
N GLN A 72 -15.07 -2.89 -2.16
CA GLN A 72 -14.28 -2.21 -3.17
C GLN A 72 -14.70 -2.66 -4.56
N ALA A 73 -14.59 -1.78 -5.54
CA ALA A 73 -14.77 -2.11 -6.95
C ALA A 73 -13.89 -1.19 -7.79
N LEU A 74 -13.31 -1.73 -8.86
CA LEU A 74 -12.50 -0.97 -9.80
C LEU A 74 -12.71 -1.51 -11.21
N HIS A 75 -13.38 -0.73 -12.06
CA HIS A 75 -13.75 -1.14 -13.41
C HIS A 75 -13.22 -0.16 -14.45
N LEU A 76 -12.75 -0.69 -15.58
CA LEU A 76 -12.58 0.07 -16.81
C LEU A 76 -13.83 -0.10 -17.67
N LEU A 77 -14.46 1.00 -18.05
CA LEU A 77 -15.70 0.98 -18.82
C LEU A 77 -15.41 0.98 -20.33
N ALA A 78 -16.16 0.17 -21.06
CA ALA A 78 -16.18 0.16 -22.51
C ALA A 78 -16.95 1.38 -23.07
N PRO A 79 -16.82 1.71 -24.36
CA PRO A 79 -17.50 2.87 -24.97
C PRO A 79 -19.03 2.84 -24.86
N ASP A 80 -19.63 1.65 -24.73
CA ASP A 80 -21.07 1.46 -24.52
C ASP A 80 -21.52 1.59 -23.06
N GLY A 81 -20.57 1.85 -22.14
CA GLY A 81 -20.80 2.02 -20.72
C GLY A 81 -20.79 0.71 -19.92
N GLN A 82 -20.61 -0.45 -20.54
CA GLN A 82 -20.48 -1.72 -19.84
C GLN A 82 -19.10 -1.89 -19.20
N ILE A 83 -18.98 -2.84 -18.27
CA ILE A 83 -17.69 -3.22 -17.67
C ILE A 83 -16.86 -3.93 -18.73
N GLY A 84 -15.80 -3.28 -19.21
CA GLY A 84 -14.84 -3.87 -20.15
C GLY A 84 -13.73 -4.65 -19.45
N PHE A 85 -13.37 -4.23 -18.23
CA PHE A 85 -12.45 -4.94 -17.34
C PHE A 85 -12.80 -4.67 -15.89
N GLU A 86 -12.70 -5.70 -15.05
CA GLU A 86 -12.89 -5.66 -13.60
C GLU A 86 -11.59 -6.11 -12.94
N ALA A 87 -11.00 -5.25 -12.10
CA ALA A 87 -9.79 -5.59 -11.36
C ALA A 87 -10.08 -6.65 -10.30
N SER A 88 -9.13 -7.54 -10.07
CA SER A 88 -9.30 -8.64 -9.11
C SER A 88 -9.43 -8.17 -7.67
N LEU A 89 -8.67 -7.14 -7.28
CA LEU A 89 -8.62 -6.57 -5.92
C LEU A 89 -8.30 -7.58 -4.80
N THR A 90 -7.78 -8.75 -5.16
CA THR A 90 -7.30 -9.81 -4.27
C THR A 90 -6.13 -10.55 -4.91
N GLU A 91 -5.18 -11.02 -4.11
CA GLU A 91 -4.10 -11.89 -4.57
C GLU A 91 -4.59 -13.26 -5.07
N ASP A 92 -3.73 -13.99 -5.78
CA ASP A 92 -3.94 -15.40 -6.08
C ASP A 92 -3.50 -16.27 -4.90
N GLU A 93 -4.23 -17.37 -4.66
CA GLU A 93 -3.76 -18.45 -3.79
C GLU A 93 -2.66 -19.25 -4.50
N VAL A 94 -1.56 -19.49 -3.81
CA VAL A 94 -0.39 -20.23 -4.28
C VAL A 94 -0.35 -21.58 -3.57
N SER A 95 -0.40 -22.67 -4.34
CA SER A 95 -0.54 -24.02 -3.77
C SER A 95 0.64 -24.46 -2.89
N GLU A 96 1.83 -23.93 -3.18
CA GLU A 96 3.08 -24.17 -2.48
C GLU A 96 3.24 -23.33 -1.21
N ASP A 97 2.42 -22.28 -1.05
CA ASP A 97 2.42 -21.42 0.12
C ASP A 97 1.05 -21.41 0.80
N PRO A 98 0.88 -22.17 1.90
CA PRO A 98 -0.38 -22.23 2.62
C PRO A 98 -0.81 -20.90 3.25
N THR A 99 0.10 -19.92 3.35
CA THR A 99 -0.20 -18.58 3.90
C THR A 99 -0.73 -17.60 2.85
N SER A 100 -0.64 -17.95 1.57
CA SER A 100 -1.00 -17.09 0.43
C SER A 100 -2.51 -16.94 0.19
N SER A 101 -3.35 -17.77 0.82
CA SER A 101 -4.80 -17.75 0.53
C SER A 101 -5.39 -16.36 0.82
N PRO A 102 -6.11 -15.74 -0.13
CA PRO A 102 -6.76 -14.45 0.07
C PRO A 102 -7.76 -14.44 1.22
N ARG A 103 -8.30 -15.61 1.58
CA ARG A 103 -9.20 -15.79 2.73
C ARG A 103 -8.54 -15.51 4.08
N ASN A 104 -7.21 -15.59 4.14
CA ASN A 104 -6.46 -15.27 5.34
C ASN A 104 -6.18 -13.76 5.44
N GLY A 105 -6.23 -13.02 4.32
CA GLY A 105 -5.89 -11.61 4.23
C GLY A 105 -7.09 -10.68 4.13
N LEU A 106 -6.79 -9.38 4.01
CA LEU A 106 -7.76 -8.37 3.60
C LEU A 106 -7.78 -8.24 2.07
N PRO A 107 -8.87 -7.79 1.43
CA PRO A 107 -8.83 -7.36 0.03
C PRO A 107 -7.96 -6.10 -0.16
N ALA A 108 -7.83 -5.64 -1.40
CA ALA A 108 -7.16 -4.38 -1.74
C ALA A 108 -7.73 -3.20 -0.93
N PHE A 109 -6.90 -2.60 -0.08
CA PHE A 109 -7.32 -1.47 0.75
C PHE A 109 -6.14 -0.61 1.18
N HIS A 110 -6.34 0.70 1.15
CA HIS A 110 -5.45 1.65 1.81
C HIS A 110 -6.05 2.06 3.16
N GLY A 111 -5.33 1.81 4.25
CA GLY A 111 -5.72 2.31 5.57
C GLY A 111 -5.87 3.84 5.56
N PHE A 112 -6.89 4.36 6.21
CA PHE A 112 -7.33 5.77 6.23
C PHE A 112 -7.79 6.37 4.90
N SER A 113 -7.87 5.59 3.82
CA SER A 113 -8.49 6.06 2.57
C SER A 113 -9.94 6.49 2.79
N ALA A 114 -10.36 7.59 2.16
CA ALA A 114 -11.74 8.06 2.27
C ALA A 114 -12.72 7.08 1.63
N ASN A 115 -13.94 7.07 2.16
CA ASN A 115 -15.06 6.39 1.52
C ASN A 115 -15.55 7.21 0.32
N GLY A 116 -15.86 6.54 -0.78
CA GLY A 116 -16.35 7.24 -1.96
C GLY A 116 -16.60 6.33 -3.15
N GLU A 117 -17.37 6.85 -4.08
CA GLU A 117 -17.64 6.26 -5.37
C GLU A 117 -17.47 7.34 -6.43
N ILE A 118 -16.73 7.02 -7.49
CA ILE A 118 -16.44 7.96 -8.56
C ILE A 118 -16.38 7.22 -9.90
N CYS A 119 -16.88 7.87 -10.94
CA CYS A 119 -16.65 7.45 -12.31
C CYS A 119 -16.06 8.64 -13.10
N ALA A 120 -14.83 8.54 -13.56
CA ALA A 120 -14.16 9.63 -14.27
C ALA A 120 -13.10 9.11 -15.26
N GLU A 121 -12.55 10.01 -16.07
CA GLU A 121 -11.38 9.71 -16.90
C GLU A 121 -10.16 9.44 -16.02
N LEU A 122 -9.20 8.70 -16.57
CA LEU A 122 -7.94 8.33 -15.93
C LEU A 122 -6.81 9.26 -16.38
N VAL A 123 -5.91 9.63 -15.48
CA VAL A 123 -4.63 10.30 -15.79
C VAL A 123 -3.49 9.56 -15.11
N TYR A 124 -2.40 9.31 -15.83
CA TYR A 124 -1.17 8.78 -15.26
C TYR A 124 -0.27 9.91 -14.76
N ALA A 125 0.14 9.82 -13.50
CA ALA A 125 0.96 10.83 -12.83
C ALA A 125 2.27 10.27 -12.27
N ASN A 126 2.94 9.38 -13.03
CA ASN A 126 4.25 8.85 -12.68
C ASN A 126 4.30 8.28 -11.25
N PHE A 127 5.22 8.78 -10.40
CA PHE A 127 5.33 8.39 -9.00
C PHE A 127 4.44 9.22 -8.07
N GLY A 128 3.59 10.10 -8.59
CA GLY A 128 2.71 10.94 -7.78
C GLY A 128 3.46 11.88 -6.83
N GLU A 129 4.68 12.27 -7.20
CA GLU A 129 5.39 13.34 -6.51
C GLU A 129 4.77 14.69 -6.84
N LEU A 130 4.95 15.72 -6.00
CA LEU A 130 4.46 17.07 -6.30
C LEU A 130 4.95 17.57 -7.67
N LYS A 131 6.23 17.30 -8.00
CA LYS A 131 6.82 17.64 -9.30
C LYS A 131 6.11 16.98 -10.49
N ASP A 132 5.54 15.79 -10.31
CA ASP A 132 4.83 15.08 -11.38
C ASP A 132 3.52 15.82 -11.70
N PHE A 133 2.79 16.27 -10.68
CA PHE A 133 1.59 17.08 -10.85
C PHE A 133 1.89 18.48 -11.40
N GLU A 134 3.00 19.11 -10.98
CA GLU A 134 3.48 20.37 -11.55
C GLU A 134 3.78 20.23 -13.04
N LEU A 135 4.45 19.14 -13.42
CA LEU A 135 4.82 18.85 -14.80
C LEU A 135 3.60 18.54 -15.68
N LEU A 136 2.62 17.81 -15.17
CA LEU A 136 1.33 17.63 -15.85
C LEU A 136 0.66 18.98 -16.10
N LYS A 137 0.57 19.82 -15.06
CA LYS A 137 -0.04 21.15 -15.14
C LYS A 137 0.68 22.06 -16.12
N SER A 138 2.02 22.05 -16.16
CA SER A 138 2.80 22.88 -17.10
C SER A 138 2.59 22.48 -18.55
N HIS A 139 2.20 21.23 -18.80
CA HIS A 139 1.83 20.71 -20.12
C HIS A 139 0.32 20.79 -20.40
N GLY A 140 -0.45 21.46 -19.55
CA GLY A 140 -1.90 21.64 -19.73
C GLY A 140 -2.73 20.39 -19.42
N ILE A 141 -2.15 19.36 -18.80
CA ILE A 141 -2.85 18.15 -18.39
C ILE A 141 -3.39 18.35 -16.98
N SER A 142 -4.72 18.44 -16.85
CA SER A 142 -5.39 18.63 -15.57
C SER A 142 -5.87 17.30 -14.98
N VAL A 143 -5.55 17.06 -13.70
CA VAL A 143 -6.10 15.94 -12.91
C VAL A 143 -7.42 16.27 -12.22
N LYS A 144 -7.89 17.53 -12.30
CA LYS A 144 -9.07 17.98 -11.57
C LYS A 144 -10.32 17.17 -11.94
N GLY A 145 -10.94 16.53 -10.96
CA GLY A 145 -12.13 15.69 -11.13
C GLY A 145 -11.86 14.33 -11.79
N LYS A 146 -10.60 13.95 -11.96
CA LYS A 146 -10.19 12.70 -12.62
C LYS A 146 -9.69 11.67 -11.62
N ILE A 147 -9.66 10.41 -12.02
CA ILE A 147 -8.97 9.36 -11.28
C ILE A 147 -7.50 9.40 -11.71
N VAL A 148 -6.59 9.41 -10.74
CA VAL A 148 -5.15 9.43 -11.01
C VAL A 148 -4.58 8.04 -10.74
N ILE A 149 -3.78 7.50 -11.66
CA ILE A 149 -2.99 6.29 -11.43
C ILE A 149 -1.51 6.65 -11.26
N CYS A 150 -0.90 6.17 -10.18
CA CYS A 150 0.51 6.39 -9.86
C CYS A 150 1.22 5.09 -9.51
N LYS A 151 2.53 5.08 -9.73
CA LYS A 151 3.44 4.07 -9.22
C LYS A 151 3.71 4.26 -7.73
N TYR A 152 3.90 3.15 -7.02
CA TYR A 152 4.58 3.12 -5.72
C TYR A 152 6.07 3.47 -5.85
N ALA A 153 6.76 3.56 -4.70
CA ALA A 153 8.15 4.00 -4.52
C ALA A 153 8.34 5.53 -4.52
N LYS A 154 9.60 5.99 -4.43
CA LYS A 154 10.07 7.38 -4.31
C LYS A 154 9.61 8.14 -3.06
N VAL A 155 8.30 8.31 -2.89
CA VAL A 155 7.69 9.03 -1.76
C VAL A 155 6.65 8.16 -1.05
N PHE A 156 6.38 8.50 0.21
CA PHE A 156 5.36 7.83 1.00
C PHE A 156 3.97 7.93 0.34
N ARG A 157 3.20 6.85 0.36
CA ARG A 157 1.93 6.73 -0.37
C ARG A 157 0.87 7.76 0.05
N GLY A 158 0.79 8.11 1.33
CA GLY A 158 -0.09 9.18 1.81
C GLY A 158 0.23 10.55 1.19
N LEU A 159 1.51 10.82 0.89
CA LEU A 159 1.90 12.05 0.20
C LEU A 159 1.46 12.08 -1.26
N LYS A 160 1.40 10.92 -1.94
CA LYS A 160 0.86 10.81 -3.31
C LYS A 160 -0.62 11.17 -3.34
N VAL A 161 -1.39 10.61 -2.40
CA VAL A 161 -2.83 10.90 -2.28
C VAL A 161 -3.05 12.36 -1.91
N ARG A 162 -2.26 12.91 -0.98
CA ARG A 162 -2.31 14.33 -0.61
C ARG A 162 -2.00 15.25 -1.79
N ALA A 163 -0.97 14.95 -2.57
CA ALA A 163 -0.62 15.73 -3.75
C ALA A 163 -1.73 15.68 -4.80
N ALA A 164 -2.26 14.49 -5.10
CA ALA A 164 -3.40 14.35 -6.01
C ALA A 164 -4.62 15.17 -5.54
N GLU A 165 -4.95 15.13 -4.24
CA GLU A 165 -6.03 15.90 -3.63
C GLU A 165 -5.80 17.42 -3.79
N GLN A 166 -4.58 17.91 -3.54
CA GLN A 166 -4.22 19.32 -3.71
C GLN A 166 -4.39 19.82 -5.15
N TYR A 167 -4.19 18.94 -6.14
CA TYR A 167 -4.41 19.23 -7.55
C TYR A 167 -5.87 18.94 -8.01
N GLY A 168 -6.74 18.52 -7.08
CA GLY A 168 -8.16 18.35 -7.29
C GLY A 168 -8.57 17.02 -7.92
N ALA A 169 -7.71 16.00 -7.88
CA ALA A 169 -8.08 14.64 -8.28
C ALA A 169 -9.28 14.14 -7.47
N ALA A 170 -10.09 13.27 -8.07
CA ALA A 170 -11.27 12.70 -7.44
C ALA A 170 -10.99 11.36 -6.75
N ALA A 171 -9.97 10.61 -7.20
CA ALA A 171 -9.49 9.39 -6.55
C ALA A 171 -8.08 9.02 -7.01
N VAL A 172 -7.44 8.09 -6.32
CA VAL A 172 -6.08 7.61 -6.63
C VAL A 172 -6.00 6.09 -6.70
N ILE A 173 -5.35 5.57 -7.73
CA ILE A 173 -4.98 4.17 -7.88
C ILE A 173 -3.46 4.07 -7.73
N LEU A 174 -2.96 3.18 -6.87
CA LEU A 174 -1.52 2.94 -6.71
C LEU A 174 -1.16 1.50 -7.12
N TYR A 175 -0.07 1.33 -7.87
CA TYR A 175 0.43 0.01 -8.27
C TYR A 175 1.96 -0.06 -8.21
N ASN A 176 2.52 -1.27 -8.11
CA ASN A 176 3.97 -1.49 -8.11
C ASN A 176 4.48 -1.79 -9.53
N ASP A 177 5.03 -0.80 -10.21
CA ASP A 177 5.75 -1.06 -11.46
C ASP A 177 7.03 -1.86 -11.20
N PRO A 178 7.31 -2.94 -11.96
CA PRO A 178 8.55 -3.71 -11.83
C PRO A 178 9.83 -2.89 -12.05
N GLN A 179 9.73 -1.68 -12.60
CA GLN A 179 10.86 -0.73 -12.72
C GLN A 179 11.65 -0.52 -11.42
N GLU A 180 11.01 -0.64 -10.25
CA GLU A 180 11.65 -0.43 -8.94
C GLU A 180 12.02 -1.75 -8.23
N ASP A 181 11.93 -2.90 -8.91
CA ASP A 181 12.25 -4.22 -8.34
C ASP A 181 13.74 -4.61 -8.49
N GLY A 182 14.55 -3.76 -9.13
CA GLY A 182 16.00 -3.94 -9.23
C GLY A 182 16.41 -5.11 -10.14
N GLU A 183 17.29 -5.99 -9.64
CA GLU A 183 17.78 -7.15 -10.40
C GLU A 183 16.71 -8.23 -10.60
N TYR A 184 15.82 -8.42 -9.62
CA TYR A 184 14.89 -9.55 -9.57
C TYR A 184 13.59 -9.27 -10.33
N THR A 185 13.68 -9.23 -11.66
CA THR A 185 12.52 -9.01 -12.54
C THR A 185 12.37 -10.13 -13.57
N VAL A 186 11.16 -10.29 -14.11
CA VAL A 186 10.88 -11.20 -15.23
C VAL A 186 11.68 -10.80 -16.48
N GLU A 187 11.87 -9.49 -16.70
CA GLU A 187 12.69 -8.97 -17.80
C GLU A 187 14.15 -9.43 -17.70
N ASN A 188 14.69 -9.53 -16.49
CA ASN A 188 16.04 -10.06 -16.22
C ASN A 188 16.10 -11.60 -16.17
N GLY A 189 15.01 -12.29 -16.53
CA GLY A 189 14.97 -13.75 -16.64
C GLY A 189 14.66 -14.49 -15.33
N TYR A 190 14.24 -13.79 -14.27
CA TYR A 190 13.81 -14.43 -13.03
C TYR A 190 12.34 -14.85 -13.11
N GLU A 191 12.05 -16.06 -12.63
CA GLU A 191 10.65 -16.49 -12.46
C GLU A 191 9.98 -15.68 -11.33
N PRO A 192 8.68 -15.37 -11.46
CA PRO A 192 7.94 -14.76 -10.36
C PRO A 192 7.77 -15.75 -9.21
N TYR A 193 7.55 -15.21 -8.00
CA TYR A 193 7.08 -16.00 -6.86
C TYR A 193 5.86 -16.85 -7.28
N PRO A 194 5.77 -18.14 -6.88
CA PRO A 194 6.63 -18.84 -5.92
C PRO A 194 7.92 -19.46 -6.49
N HIS A 195 8.10 -19.46 -7.81
CA HIS A 195 9.18 -20.21 -8.46
C HIS A 195 10.50 -19.44 -8.53
N GLY A 196 10.46 -18.11 -8.37
CA GLY A 196 11.66 -17.30 -8.29
C GLY A 196 11.47 -16.01 -7.49
N PRO A 197 12.50 -15.17 -7.44
CA PRO A 197 12.54 -13.96 -6.61
C PRO A 197 11.79 -12.77 -7.24
N ALA A 198 11.38 -12.85 -8.51
CA ALA A 198 10.64 -11.76 -9.11
C ALA A 198 9.26 -11.62 -8.46
N ARG A 199 8.77 -10.38 -8.40
CA ARG A 199 7.46 -10.06 -7.81
C ARG A 199 6.35 -10.87 -8.49
N HIS A 200 5.43 -11.45 -7.70
CA HIS A 200 4.23 -12.07 -8.26
C HIS A 200 3.35 -11.00 -8.94
N PRO A 201 2.84 -11.22 -10.17
CA PRO A 201 2.08 -10.22 -10.91
C PRO A 201 0.84 -9.65 -10.24
N LYS A 202 0.24 -10.41 -9.33
CA LYS A 202 -1.01 -10.12 -8.65
C LYS A 202 -0.84 -9.68 -7.21
N ILE A 203 0.40 -9.49 -6.73
CA ILE A 203 0.63 -8.99 -5.37
C ILE A 203 0.09 -7.57 -5.22
N ILE A 204 -0.57 -7.27 -4.10
CA ILE A 204 -1.10 -5.93 -3.80
C ILE A 204 -0.36 -5.37 -2.59
N GLN A 205 0.27 -4.21 -2.75
CA GLN A 205 0.91 -3.51 -1.63
C GLN A 205 -0.14 -2.74 -0.82
N ARG A 206 -0.63 -3.33 0.26
CA ARG A 206 -1.46 -2.61 1.25
C ARG A 206 -0.61 -1.63 2.06
N GLY A 207 -1.28 -0.67 2.69
CA GLY A 207 -0.64 0.26 3.62
C GLY A 207 -1.50 1.49 3.93
N SER A 208 -1.14 2.19 4.99
CA SER A 208 -1.79 3.45 5.36
C SER A 208 -1.49 4.57 4.36
N VAL A 209 -2.49 5.39 4.06
CA VAL A 209 -2.40 6.66 3.34
C VAL A 209 -2.71 7.88 4.23
N ASP A 210 -2.71 7.70 5.55
CA ASP A 210 -2.70 8.81 6.50
C ASP A 210 -1.58 9.82 6.17
N TYR A 211 -1.74 11.04 6.63
CA TYR A 211 -0.73 12.07 6.48
C TYR A 211 0.18 12.05 7.70
N PHE A 212 0.90 10.94 7.88
CA PHE A 212 1.83 10.74 9.00
C PHE A 212 2.81 11.91 9.21
N SER A 213 3.18 12.60 8.12
CA SER A 213 4.01 13.82 8.15
C SER A 213 3.36 15.04 8.82
N VAL A 214 2.03 15.00 9.03
CA VAL A 214 1.21 16.07 9.63
C VAL A 214 0.87 15.72 11.07
N ALA A 215 0.41 14.50 11.32
CA ALA A 215 0.14 13.99 12.66
C ALA A 215 0.72 12.58 12.80
N VAL A 216 1.52 12.38 13.84
CA VAL A 216 2.13 11.08 14.19
C VAL A 216 1.29 10.42 15.27
N GLY A 217 1.02 9.12 15.12
CA GLY A 217 0.21 8.35 16.06
C GLY A 217 -1.26 8.29 15.64
N ASP A 218 -2.16 8.15 16.61
CA ASP A 218 -3.60 8.22 16.37
C ASP A 218 -3.98 9.66 15.97
N PRO A 219 -4.53 9.89 14.77
CA PRO A 219 -4.86 11.23 14.29
C PRO A 219 -5.97 11.91 15.11
N THR A 220 -6.65 11.18 15.99
CA THR A 220 -7.69 11.71 16.88
C THR A 220 -7.17 12.15 18.26
N THR A 221 -5.92 11.82 18.60
CA THR A 221 -5.31 12.14 19.91
C THR A 221 -3.86 12.66 19.78
N PRO A 222 -3.60 13.64 18.88
CA PRO A 222 -2.23 14.06 18.60
C PRO A 222 -1.55 14.62 19.87
N GLY A 223 -0.45 13.98 20.26
CA GLY A 223 0.40 14.40 21.38
C GLY A 223 0.04 13.77 22.74
N TYR A 224 -0.95 12.88 22.82
CA TYR A 224 -1.31 12.17 24.07
C TYR A 224 -1.78 10.73 23.77
N PRO A 225 -1.71 9.81 24.75
CA PRO A 225 -2.07 8.41 24.52
C PRO A 225 -3.58 8.21 24.40
N SER A 226 -4.01 7.38 23.44
CA SER A 226 -5.42 6.96 23.27
C SER A 226 -5.83 5.90 24.31
N LEU A 227 -5.82 6.25 25.59
CA LEU A 227 -6.15 5.31 26.67
C LEU A 227 -7.66 4.96 26.69
N PRO A 228 -8.03 3.70 27.01
CA PRO A 228 -9.42 3.29 27.22
C PRO A 228 -10.12 4.10 28.31
N ASP A 229 -11.44 4.26 28.20
CA ASP A 229 -12.33 4.76 29.27
C ASP A 229 -11.90 6.12 29.88
N THR A 230 -11.38 7.00 29.03
CA THR A 230 -11.04 8.37 29.41
C THR A 230 -12.05 9.36 28.86
N ASP A 231 -12.33 10.44 29.60
CA ASP A 231 -13.09 11.61 29.11
C ASP A 231 -12.27 12.45 28.09
N LEU A 232 -11.33 11.83 27.37
CA LEU A 232 -10.46 12.52 26.41
C LEU A 232 -11.28 12.96 25.20
N GLU A 233 -11.24 14.26 24.91
CA GLU A 233 -11.79 14.80 23.68
C GLU A 233 -10.93 14.33 22.49
N ARG A 234 -11.58 13.66 21.53
CA ARG A 234 -10.96 13.24 20.27
C ARG A 234 -11.10 14.33 19.21
N GLN A 235 -10.03 14.54 18.46
CA GLN A 235 -9.98 15.52 17.38
C GLN A 235 -10.50 14.93 16.07
N ASP A 236 -11.01 15.81 15.20
CA ASP A 236 -11.34 15.45 13.81
C ASP A 236 -10.04 15.09 13.05
N PRO A 237 -9.90 13.85 12.55
CA PRO A 237 -8.70 13.41 11.84
C PRO A 237 -8.58 14.00 10.44
N GLY A 238 -9.58 14.73 9.92
CA GLY A 238 -9.63 15.22 8.54
C GLY A 238 -8.53 16.22 8.12
N HIS A 239 -7.65 16.63 9.04
CA HIS A 239 -6.42 17.37 8.74
C HIS A 239 -5.22 16.44 8.45
N ALA A 240 -5.31 15.19 8.91
CA ALA A 240 -4.27 14.17 8.88
C ALA A 240 -4.68 12.91 8.08
N THR A 241 -5.86 12.89 7.46
CA THR A 241 -6.33 11.79 6.62
C THR A 241 -6.84 12.30 5.25
N PRO A 242 -6.73 11.49 4.19
CA PRO A 242 -7.25 11.86 2.88
C PRO A 242 -8.76 12.09 2.84
N ARG A 243 -9.20 12.95 1.92
CA ARG A 243 -10.63 13.19 1.63
C ARG A 243 -11.09 12.59 0.32
N ILE A 244 -10.18 12.01 -0.45
CA ILE A 244 -10.47 11.31 -1.71
C ILE A 244 -10.21 9.81 -1.55
N PRO A 245 -11.02 8.94 -2.16
CA PRO A 245 -10.82 7.51 -2.10
C PRO A 245 -9.55 7.10 -2.86
N SER A 246 -8.92 6.02 -2.42
CA SER A 246 -7.78 5.42 -3.08
C SER A 246 -7.74 3.90 -2.92
N LEU A 247 -7.19 3.21 -3.92
CA LEU A 247 -7.03 1.75 -3.91
C LEU A 247 -5.60 1.33 -4.30
N PRO A 248 -4.99 0.35 -3.61
CA PRO A 248 -3.83 -0.36 -4.10
C PRO A 248 -4.26 -1.45 -5.08
N ILE A 249 -3.55 -1.62 -6.20
CA ILE A 249 -3.80 -2.72 -7.13
C ILE A 249 -2.50 -3.42 -7.50
N SER A 250 -2.64 -4.65 -7.99
CA SER A 250 -1.53 -5.37 -8.57
C SER A 250 -1.10 -4.73 -9.89
N TYR A 251 0.14 -4.96 -10.31
CA TYR A 251 0.56 -4.44 -11.61
C TYR A 251 -0.10 -5.19 -12.78
N ALA A 252 -0.50 -6.45 -12.59
CA ALA A 252 -1.32 -7.17 -13.56
C ALA A 252 -2.66 -6.45 -13.80
N ASP A 253 -3.33 -6.01 -12.73
CA ASP A 253 -4.57 -5.24 -12.83
C ASP A 253 -4.34 -3.81 -13.35
N ALA A 254 -3.15 -3.24 -13.17
CA ALA A 254 -2.83 -1.90 -13.68
C ALA A 254 -2.69 -1.86 -15.21
N ILE A 255 -2.29 -2.97 -15.84
CA ILE A 255 -2.02 -3.03 -17.29
C ILE A 255 -3.21 -2.54 -18.14
N PRO A 256 -4.45 -3.05 -17.96
CA PRO A 256 -5.60 -2.59 -18.76
C PRO A 256 -5.89 -1.10 -18.59
N PHE A 257 -5.76 -0.55 -17.38
CA PHE A 257 -5.97 0.87 -17.12
C PHE A 257 -4.91 1.74 -17.80
N LEU A 258 -3.65 1.33 -17.75
CA LEU A 258 -2.56 2.05 -18.41
C LEU A 258 -2.61 1.90 -19.93
N GLN A 259 -3.04 0.75 -20.45
CA GLN A 259 -3.29 0.55 -21.88
C GLN A 259 -4.41 1.46 -22.41
N ALA A 260 -5.42 1.74 -21.60
CA ALA A 260 -6.48 2.70 -21.95
C ALA A 260 -5.97 4.15 -22.09
N LEU A 261 -4.74 4.44 -21.66
CA LEU A 261 -4.08 5.72 -21.88
C LEU A 261 -3.23 5.73 -23.16
N ASN A 262 -2.90 4.58 -23.75
CA ASN A 262 -2.05 4.53 -24.95
C ASN A 262 -2.63 5.42 -26.06
N GLY A 263 -1.77 6.24 -26.67
CA GLY A 263 -2.17 7.24 -27.68
C GLY A 263 -2.87 8.51 -27.14
N HIS A 264 -3.10 8.63 -25.83
CA HIS A 264 -3.75 9.80 -25.23
C HIS A 264 -2.80 10.60 -24.31
N GLY A 265 -2.68 11.90 -24.57
CA GLY A 265 -1.77 12.76 -23.81
C GLY A 265 -0.33 12.69 -24.31
N LEU A 266 0.63 12.91 -23.42
CA LEU A 266 2.06 12.88 -23.73
C LEU A 266 2.67 11.53 -23.41
N ILE A 267 3.60 11.06 -24.23
CA ILE A 267 4.46 9.91 -23.90
C ILE A 267 5.63 10.36 -23.00
N PRO A 268 6.31 9.44 -22.28
CA PRO A 268 7.42 9.76 -21.38
C PRO A 268 8.49 10.67 -22.01
N SER A 269 8.88 10.40 -23.27
CA SER A 269 9.89 11.20 -23.98
C SER A 269 9.47 12.64 -24.25
N GLN A 270 8.17 12.92 -24.34
CA GLN A 270 7.63 14.26 -24.56
C GLN A 270 7.46 15.05 -23.27
N ILE A 271 7.06 14.40 -22.17
CA ILE A 271 6.81 15.09 -20.90
C ILE A 271 8.09 15.31 -20.09
N ALA A 272 8.99 14.33 -20.05
CA ALA A 272 10.15 14.33 -19.15
C ALA A 272 11.47 13.87 -19.81
N GLY A 273 11.45 13.51 -21.10
CA GLY A 273 12.64 13.08 -21.85
C GLY A 273 12.77 11.56 -21.99
N GLU A 274 13.63 11.13 -22.91
CA GLU A 274 13.70 9.75 -23.44
C GLU A 274 14.08 8.68 -22.39
N HIS A 275 14.87 9.07 -21.38
CA HIS A 275 15.28 8.21 -20.27
C HIS A 275 14.64 8.61 -18.94
N SER A 276 13.46 9.23 -19.01
CA SER A 276 12.74 9.64 -17.81
C SER A 276 12.17 8.45 -17.06
N ASP A 277 12.00 8.66 -15.76
CA ASP A 277 11.37 7.70 -14.87
C ASP A 277 9.86 7.57 -15.10
N TRP A 278 9.27 8.32 -16.04
CA TRP A 278 7.87 8.21 -16.45
C TRP A 278 7.57 6.91 -17.19
N LYS A 279 8.55 6.36 -17.93
CA LYS A 279 8.44 5.05 -18.58
C LYS A 279 8.72 3.97 -17.54
N GLY A 280 7.80 3.01 -17.37
CA GLY A 280 8.04 1.79 -16.58
C GLY A 280 8.29 0.56 -17.44
N CYS A 281 8.15 -0.62 -16.83
CA CYS A 281 8.53 -1.91 -17.43
C CYS A 281 7.33 -2.81 -17.80
N LEU A 282 6.10 -2.29 -17.80
CA LEU A 282 4.91 -3.09 -18.09
C LEU A 282 4.75 -3.36 -19.61
N PRO A 283 4.33 -4.59 -19.97
CA PRO A 283 4.19 -4.99 -21.37
C PRO A 283 3.03 -4.26 -22.03
N ALA A 284 3.21 -3.84 -23.28
CA ALA A 284 2.20 -3.16 -24.09
C ALA A 284 1.61 -1.88 -23.45
N VAL A 285 2.37 -1.23 -22.56
CA VAL A 285 2.01 0.06 -21.96
C VAL A 285 2.96 1.15 -22.47
N ASP A 286 2.41 2.19 -23.10
CA ASP A 286 3.18 3.33 -23.61
C ASP A 286 3.47 4.38 -22.54
N TYR A 287 2.77 4.30 -21.40
CA TYR A 287 2.83 5.24 -20.28
C TYR A 287 2.44 6.66 -20.67
N CYS A 288 1.45 6.79 -21.55
CA CYS A 288 0.92 8.10 -21.88
C CYS A 288 0.19 8.71 -20.67
N THR A 289 0.24 10.02 -20.55
CA THR A 289 -0.35 10.74 -19.41
C THR A 289 -1.88 10.70 -19.37
N GLY A 290 -2.55 10.52 -20.51
CA GLY A 290 -3.98 10.76 -20.64
C GLY A 290 -4.34 12.25 -20.72
N PRO A 291 -5.62 12.60 -20.48
CA PRO A 291 -6.66 11.74 -19.93
C PRO A 291 -7.09 10.61 -20.88
N SER A 292 -7.55 9.48 -20.34
CA SER A 292 -8.13 8.39 -21.13
C SER A 292 -9.46 8.79 -21.76
N GLN A 293 -9.79 8.21 -22.91
CA GLN A 293 -11.16 8.28 -23.46
C GLN A 293 -12.12 7.37 -22.69
N ALA A 294 -11.64 6.20 -22.24
CA ALA A 294 -12.40 5.30 -21.39
C ALA A 294 -12.58 5.90 -19.99
N ARG A 295 -13.72 5.63 -19.36
CA ARG A 295 -13.96 6.02 -17.96
C ARG A 295 -13.62 4.87 -17.03
N VAL A 296 -13.15 5.21 -15.85
CA VAL A 296 -12.86 4.28 -14.77
C VAL A 296 -13.87 4.51 -13.66
N PHE A 297 -14.48 3.43 -13.18
CA PHE A 297 -15.32 3.42 -11.99
C PHE A 297 -14.49 2.91 -10.82
N LEU A 298 -14.47 3.65 -9.71
CA LEU A 298 -13.82 3.28 -8.47
C LEU A 298 -14.82 3.44 -7.32
N SER A 299 -14.97 2.41 -6.51
CA SER A 299 -15.68 2.45 -5.23
C SER A 299 -14.77 1.91 -4.13
N ASN A 300 -14.67 2.64 -3.03
CA ASN A 300 -13.95 2.24 -1.83
C ASN A 300 -14.81 2.56 -0.62
N GLN A 301 -15.16 1.54 0.15
CA GLN A 301 -15.88 1.66 1.42
C GLN A 301 -15.10 0.92 2.50
N GLY A 302 -14.80 1.64 3.57
CA GLY A 302 -14.25 1.12 4.81
C GLY A 302 -15.14 1.47 6.00
N GLU A 303 -14.93 0.73 7.08
CA GLU A 303 -15.60 0.92 8.37
C GLU A 303 -14.56 1.32 9.42
N GLN A 304 -14.86 2.37 10.18
CA GLN A 304 -13.98 2.89 11.24
C GLN A 304 -14.27 2.19 12.55
N PHE A 305 -13.20 1.94 13.32
CA PHE A 305 -13.26 1.37 14.67
C PHE A 305 -12.35 2.18 15.60
#